data_AF-A2S3X4-F1
#
_entry.id   AF-A2S3X4-F1
#
_cell.length_a   1.000
_cell.length_b   1.000
_cell.length_c   1.000
_cell.angle_alpha   90.00
_cell.angle_beta   90.00
_cell.angle_gamma   90.00
#
_symmetry.space_group_name_H-M   'P 1'
#
loop_
_entity.id
_entity.type
_entity.pdbx_description
1 polymer ?
#
loop_
_entity_poly.entity_id
_entity_poly.type
_entity_poly.pdbx_seq_one_letter_code
_entity_poly.pdbx_strand_id
1 'polypeptide(L)'
;MLMSIRVGAGNLPHVRRLLHQVLGAALDIYTAVIDNQTGQASLQLELASTSVSDAMTSIMRVLPEAEFGKIRLSPRAPSARAPRMPPRG
;
A
#
# COMPACT_ATOMS: atom_id res chain seq x y z
N MET A 1 2.28 0.20 9.30
CA MET A 1 2.13 -1.24 9.03
C MET A 1 2.56 -1.50 7.60
N LEU A 2 3.33 -2.56 7.38
CA LEU A 2 3.70 -3.04 6.06
C LEU A 2 2.85 -4.25 5.73
N MET A 3 2.30 -4.24 4.52
CA MET A 3 1.42 -5.29 4.02
C MET A 3 1.86 -5.64 2.62
N SER A 4 2.03 -6.92 2.34
CA SER A 4 2.33 -7.39 0.99
C SER A 4 1.06 -7.90 0.32
N ILE A 5 0.86 -7.60 -0.95
CA ILE A 5 -0.15 -8.24 -1.79
C ILE A 5 0.50 -8.80 -3.04
N ARG A 6 -0.02 -9.90 -3.58
CA ARG A 6 0.34 -10.40 -4.91
C ARG A 6 -0.84 -10.25 -5.86
N VAL A 7 -0.54 -9.84 -7.08
CA VAL A 7 -1.51 -9.62 -8.16
C VAL A 7 -0.89 -10.06 -9.49
N GLY A 8 -1.70 -10.33 -10.51
CA GLY A 8 -1.18 -10.56 -11.86
C GLY A 8 -0.40 -9.36 -12.40
N ALA A 9 0.78 -9.59 -12.96
CA ALA A 9 1.69 -8.56 -13.47
C ALA A 9 1.13 -7.77 -14.66
N GLY A 10 0.19 -8.37 -15.42
CA GLY A 10 -0.36 -7.78 -16.64
C GLY A 10 -1.02 -6.42 -16.47
N ASN A 11 -1.44 -6.05 -15.25
CA ASN A 11 -2.18 -4.82 -14.97
C ASN A 11 -1.62 -4.01 -13.78
N LEU A 12 -0.32 -4.11 -13.52
CA LEU A 12 0.34 -3.37 -12.43
C LEU A 12 0.08 -1.86 -12.39
N PRO A 13 0.13 -1.12 -13.51
CA PRO A 13 -0.18 0.31 -13.51
C PRO A 13 -1.64 0.60 -13.12
N HIS A 14 -2.56 -0.30 -13.50
CA HIS A 14 -3.96 -0.21 -13.16
C HIS A 14 -4.20 -0.51 -11.68
N VAL A 15 -3.58 -1.57 -11.15
CA VAL A 15 -3.58 -1.91 -9.71
C VAL A 15 -3.06 -0.74 -8.88
N ARG A 16 -1.93 -0.15 -9.29
CA ARG A 16 -1.37 1.03 -8.62
C ARG A 16 -2.34 2.20 -8.59
N ARG A 17 -3.03 2.49 -9.71
CA ARG A 17 -4.04 3.56 -9.76
C ARG A 17 -5.24 3.27 -8.87
N LEU A 18 -5.76 2.04 -8.90
CA LEU A 18 -6.87 1.62 -8.04
C LEU A 18 -6.52 1.76 -6.56
N LEU A 19 -5.34 1.28 -6.16
CA LEU A 19 -4.86 1.42 -4.78
C LEU A 19 -4.74 2.88 -4.36
N HIS A 20 -4.18 3.73 -5.22
CA HIS A 20 -4.13 5.18 -4.97
C HIS A 20 -5.52 5.84 -4.91
N GLN A 21 -6.51 5.37 -5.69
CA GLN A 21 -7.87 5.93 -5.63
C GLN A 21 -8.61 5.51 -4.36
N VAL A 22 -8.45 4.25 -3.96
CA VAL A 22 -9.15 3.67 -2.82
C VAL A 22 -8.53 4.11 -1.49
N LEU A 23 -7.19 4.16 -1.43
CA LEU A 23 -6.45 4.38 -0.18
C LEU A 23 -5.81 5.78 -0.14
N GLY A 24 -5.77 6.48 -1.27
CA GLY A 24 -5.46 7.91 -1.32
C GLY A 24 -4.06 8.26 -0.82
N ALA A 25 -3.98 9.41 -0.15
CA ALA A 25 -2.77 9.94 0.47
C ALA A 25 -2.32 9.17 1.72
N ALA A 26 -3.11 8.20 2.20
CA ALA A 26 -2.72 7.31 3.30
C ALA A 26 -1.80 6.17 2.84
N LEU A 27 -1.58 6.06 1.52
CA LEU A 27 -0.85 4.97 0.92
C LEU A 27 0.49 5.47 0.36
N ASP A 28 1.56 5.08 1.04
CA ASP A 28 2.92 5.25 0.55
C ASP A 28 3.38 3.89 -0.02
N ILE A 29 3.33 3.73 -1.35
CA ILE A 29 3.77 2.47 -1.98
C ILE A 29 5.28 2.44 -1.89
N TYR A 30 5.82 1.50 -1.14
CA TYR A 30 7.27 1.46 -0.95
C TYR A 30 7.98 0.60 -1.99
N THR A 31 7.38 -0.46 -2.54
CA THR A 31 8.03 -1.22 -3.62
C THR A 31 7.01 -2.09 -4.36
N ALA A 32 7.11 -2.15 -5.70
CA ALA A 32 6.47 -3.16 -6.51
C ALA A 32 7.55 -4.02 -7.17
N VAL A 33 7.55 -5.31 -6.87
CA VAL A 33 8.46 -6.30 -7.47
C VAL A 33 7.66 -7.10 -8.48
N ILE A 34 8.08 -7.04 -9.75
CA ILE A 34 7.47 -7.80 -10.84
C ILE A 34 8.26 -9.08 -11.03
N ASP A 35 7.58 -10.21 -10.93
CA ASP A 35 8.13 -11.51 -11.30
C ASP A 35 7.65 -11.88 -12.71
N ASN A 36 8.53 -11.66 -13.68
CA ASN A 36 8.28 -11.97 -15.09
C ASN A 36 8.27 -13.48 -15.38
N GLN A 37 8.76 -14.33 -14.46
CA GLN A 37 8.76 -15.79 -14.64
C GLN A 37 7.39 -16.38 -14.29
N THR A 38 6.74 -15.85 -13.26
CA THR A 38 5.42 -16.31 -12.81
C THR A 38 4.27 -15.45 -13.34
N GLY A 39 4.57 -14.31 -13.97
CA GLY A 39 3.57 -13.35 -14.40
C GLY A 39 2.85 -12.68 -13.23
N GLN A 40 3.48 -12.68 -12.05
CA GLN A 40 2.93 -12.14 -10.81
C GLN A 40 3.70 -10.88 -10.40
N ALA A 41 3.05 -10.05 -9.60
CA ALA A 41 3.64 -8.86 -9.05
C ALA A 41 3.34 -8.79 -7.55
N SER A 42 4.40 -8.62 -6.78
CA SER A 42 4.32 -8.39 -5.33
C SER A 42 4.39 -6.90 -5.05
N LEU A 43 3.35 -6.34 -4.44
CA LEU A 43 3.32 -4.97 -3.99
C LEU A 43 3.45 -4.91 -2.47
N GLN A 44 4.29 -4.00 -2.00
CA GLN A 44 4.44 -3.70 -0.58
C GLN A 44 3.81 -2.34 -0.28
N LEU A 45 2.80 -2.37 0.57
CA LEU A 45 1.96 -1.26 0.94
C LEU A 45 2.33 -0.83 2.36
N GLU A 46 2.58 0.46 2.54
CA GLU A 46 2.70 1.05 3.86
C GLU A 46 1.45 1.87 4.19
N LEU A 47 0.85 1.55 5.33
CA LEU A 47 -0.39 2.17 5.81
C LEU A 47 -0.44 2.26 7.34
N ALA A 48 -1.28 3.14 7.88
CA ALA A 48 -1.53 3.24 9.31
C ALA A 48 -2.14 1.94 9.86
N SER A 49 -1.83 1.57 11.11
CA SER A 49 -2.35 0.34 11.73
C SER A 49 -3.88 0.32 11.83
N THR A 50 -4.49 1.47 12.08
CA THR A 50 -5.94 1.66 12.15
C THR A 50 -6.63 1.47 10.81
N SER A 51 -5.90 1.65 9.70
CA SER A 51 -6.46 1.57 8.34
C SER A 51 -6.25 0.20 7.67
N VAL A 52 -5.60 -0.76 8.34
CA VAL A 52 -5.29 -2.07 7.75
C VAL A 52 -6.53 -2.85 7.37
N SER A 53 -7.51 -2.95 8.29
CA SER A 53 -8.74 -3.68 8.02
C SER A 53 -9.54 -3.06 6.87
N ASP A 54 -9.74 -1.74 6.90
CA ASP A 54 -10.45 -1.02 5.84
C ASP A 54 -9.73 -1.12 4.50
N ALA A 55 -8.39 -1.11 4.50
CA ALA A 55 -7.60 -1.29 3.32
C ALA A 55 -7.74 -2.69 2.74
N MET A 56 -7.68 -3.74 3.57
CA MET A 56 -7.90 -5.12 3.14
C MET A 56 -9.28 -5.29 2.51
N THR A 57 -10.34 -4.84 3.17
CA THR A 57 -11.71 -4.93 2.65
C THR A 57 -11.89 -4.18 1.34
N SER A 58 -11.25 -3.03 1.20
CA SER A 58 -11.36 -2.24 -0.02
C SER A 58 -10.55 -2.85 -1.15
N ILE A 59 -9.35 -3.38 -0.87
CA ILE A 59 -8.54 -4.14 -1.84
C ILE A 59 -9.29 -5.39 -2.31
N MET A 60 -9.89 -6.17 -1.40
CA MET A 60 -10.69 -7.35 -1.77
C MET A 60 -11.86 -7.01 -2.70
N ARG A 61 -12.44 -5.81 -2.56
CA ARG A 61 -13.54 -5.35 -3.42
C ARG A 61 -13.09 -5.00 -4.84
N VAL A 62 -11.93 -4.36 -5.01
CA VAL A 62 -11.42 -3.98 -6.34
C VAL A 62 -10.53 -5.05 -6.99
N LEU A 63 -9.89 -5.90 -6.17
CA LEU A 63 -8.95 -6.94 -6.57
C LEU A 63 -9.27 -8.21 -5.79
N PRO A 64 -10.35 -8.92 -6.14
CA PRO A 64 -10.74 -10.16 -5.45
C PRO A 64 -9.69 -11.28 -5.62
N GLU A 65 -8.93 -11.25 -6.71
CA GLU A 65 -7.84 -12.17 -7.02
C GLU A 65 -6.53 -11.83 -6.27
N ALA A 66 -6.49 -10.73 -5.49
CA ALA A 66 -5.28 -10.34 -4.77
C ALA A 66 -5.00 -11.26 -3.59
N GLU A 67 -3.81 -11.85 -3.55
CA GLU A 67 -3.37 -12.64 -2.40
C GLU A 67 -2.72 -11.74 -1.35
N PHE A 68 -3.24 -11.78 -0.13
CA PHE A 68 -2.65 -11.06 0.99
C PHE A 68 -1.48 -11.84 1.60
N GLY A 69 -0.31 -11.21 1.58
CA GLY A 69 0.89 -11.70 2.23
C GLY A 69 0.94 -11.34 3.72
N LYS A 70 2.11 -11.56 4.32
CA LYS A 70 2.31 -11.31 5.75
C LYS A 70 2.26 -9.81 6.06
N ILE A 71 1.48 -9.46 7.08
CA ILE A 71 1.47 -8.11 7.65
C ILE A 71 2.61 -8.01 8.68
N ARG A 72 3.31 -6.87 8.66
CA ARG A 72 4.45 -6.57 9.52
C ARG A 72 4.32 -5.17 10.09
N LEU A 73 4.94 -4.93 11.24
CA LEU A 73 5.14 -3.57 11.72
C LEU A 73 6.05 -2.84 10.73
N SER A 74 5.64 -1.62 10.33
CA SER A 74 6.54 -0.77 9.56
C SER A 74 7.56 -0.19 10.53
N PRO A 75 8.86 -0.24 10.25
CA PRO A 75 9.87 0.44 11.07
C PRO A 75 9.77 1.97 10.96
N ARG A 76 9.05 2.49 9.96
CA ARG A 76 8.84 3.93 9.81
C ARG A 76 7.72 4.38 10.75
N ALA A 77 8.06 5.28 11.65
CA ALA A 77 7.07 5.99 12.46
C ALA A 77 6.05 6.64 11.51
N PRO A 78 4.72 6.65 11.84
CA PRO A 78 3.77 7.47 11.11
C PRO A 78 4.38 8.86 11.09
N SER A 79 4.66 9.37 9.90
CA SER A 79 5.25 10.69 9.75
C SER A 79 4.19 11.66 10.25
N ALA A 80 4.26 11.98 11.55
CA ALA A 80 3.59 13.12 12.11
C ALA A 80 4.09 14.26 11.24
N ARG A 81 3.24 14.71 10.31
CA ARG A 81 3.41 15.97 9.63
C ARG A 81 3.35 17.00 10.75
N ALA A 82 4.49 17.23 11.39
CA ALA A 82 4.63 18.27 12.38
C ALA A 82 4.25 19.57 11.66
N PRO A 83 3.30 20.36 12.19
CA PRO A 83 3.07 21.68 11.66
C PRO A 83 4.41 22.40 11.78
N ARG A 84 5.01 22.73 10.64
CA ARG A 84 6.17 23.63 10.60
C ARG A 84 5.68 24.98 11.11
N MET A 85 5.74 25.19 12.42
CA MET A 85 5.48 26.49 13.01
C MET A 85 6.64 27.40 12.59
N PRO A 86 6.38 28.54 11.93
CA PRO A 86 7.44 29.46 11.55
C PRO A 86 8.06 30.06 12.81
N PRO A 87 9.36 30.42 12.78
CA PRO A 87 9.98 31.12 13.90
C PRO A 87 9.28 32.47 14.07
N ARG A 88 8.73 32.72 15.27
CA ARG A 88 8.36 34.07 15.68
C ARG A 88 9.65 34.84 15.91
N GLY A 89 9.87 35.86 15.08
CA GLY A 89 10.82 36.93 15.38
C GLY A 89 10.33 37.83 16.50
#